data_AF-A0A520BDP0-F1
#
_entry.id   AF-A0A520BDP0-F1
#
_cell.length_a   1.000
_cell.length_b   1.000
_cell.length_c   1.000
_cell.angle_alpha   90.00
_cell.angle_beta   90.00
_cell.angle_gamma   90.00
#
_symmetry.space_group_name_H-M   'P 1'
#
loop_
_entity.id
_entity.type
_entity.pdbx_description
1 polymer ?
#
loop_
_entity_poly.entity_id
_entity_poly.type
_entity_poly.pdbx_seq_one_letter_code
_entity_poly.pdbx_strand_id
1 'polypeptide(L)'
;IFKLVWGLNYSRPSVSEELGIGNEKYTVKELVLLGDYFVNKTNDLKLKQTKIPAYSIKYLETNSAKAYDLMEKKNPLFGYQNPCLKSVLNSWVISKVGIEGYYAPLTGEANMNMALPNFVKPYVSCHEIAHQLGIAYEDEANLLGYLTASNSPDVNYKYSANYEMLRYILFEIRMKSPEDYKILHDKLSAGVLADFKTEKEFWRKYNGEMFG
;
A
#
# COMPACT_ATOMS: atom_id res chain seq x y z
N ILE A 1 -27.87 7.02 -1.54
CA ILE A 1 -26.74 7.92 -1.16
C ILE A 1 -25.40 7.22 -1.40
N PHE A 2 -25.04 6.12 -0.72
CA PHE A 2 -23.81 5.36 -1.03
C PHE A 2 -23.65 5.00 -2.52
N LYS A 3 -24.69 4.42 -3.15
CA LYS A 3 -24.66 4.11 -4.59
C LYS A 3 -24.58 5.34 -5.51
N LEU A 4 -25.06 6.50 -5.06
CA LEU A 4 -25.06 7.74 -5.85
C LEU A 4 -23.73 8.50 -5.75
N VAL A 5 -22.97 8.30 -4.68
CA VAL A 5 -21.76 9.07 -4.36
C VAL A 5 -20.48 8.23 -4.52
N TRP A 6 -20.57 6.91 -4.38
CA TRP A 6 -19.41 6.01 -4.45
C TRP A 6 -19.70 4.68 -5.17
N GLY A 7 -20.92 4.16 -5.09
CA GLY A 7 -21.24 2.85 -5.67
C GLY A 7 -21.10 2.75 -7.21
N LEU A 8 -21.13 3.87 -7.94
CA LEU A 8 -20.86 3.90 -9.38
C LEU A 8 -19.39 3.59 -9.71
N ASN A 9 -18.46 3.79 -8.78
CA ASN A 9 -17.05 3.48 -8.99
C ASN A 9 -16.77 1.97 -9.06
N TYR A 10 -17.68 1.12 -8.56
CA TYR A 10 -17.63 -0.33 -8.76
C TYR A 10 -18.04 -0.76 -10.19
N SER A 11 -18.51 0.16 -11.03
CA SER A 11 -18.89 -0.10 -12.41
C SER A 11 -17.87 0.38 -13.44
N ARG A 12 -16.71 0.87 -12.97
CA ARG A 12 -15.58 1.22 -13.83
C ARG A 12 -14.87 -0.04 -14.35
N PRO A 13 -14.24 0.01 -15.53
CA PRO A 13 -13.26 -1.00 -15.92
C PRO A 13 -12.19 -1.13 -14.84
N SER A 14 -11.69 -2.34 -14.64
CA SER A 14 -10.69 -2.59 -13.61
C SER A 14 -9.37 -1.89 -13.92
N VAL A 15 -8.60 -1.54 -12.88
CA VAL A 15 -7.22 -1.04 -13.06
C VAL A 15 -6.40 -2.04 -13.90
N SER A 16 -6.59 -3.33 -13.68
CA SER A 16 -5.95 -4.39 -14.46
C SER A 16 -6.34 -4.35 -15.94
N GLU A 17 -7.62 -4.21 -16.27
CA GLU A 17 -8.09 -4.08 -17.66
C GLU A 17 -7.55 -2.80 -18.33
N GLU A 18 -7.58 -1.66 -17.64
CA GLU A 18 -7.07 -0.39 -18.18
C GLU A 18 -5.56 -0.43 -18.46
N LEU A 19 -4.81 -1.22 -17.68
CA LEU A 19 -3.37 -1.43 -17.86
C LEU A 19 -3.04 -2.63 -18.77
N GLY A 20 -4.04 -3.35 -19.27
CA GLY A 20 -3.85 -4.53 -20.12
C GLY A 20 -3.22 -5.73 -19.39
N ILE A 21 -3.43 -5.84 -18.08
CA ILE A 21 -2.99 -6.97 -17.25
C ILE A 21 -3.97 -8.13 -17.44
N GLY A 22 -3.45 -9.28 -17.85
CA GLY A 22 -4.26 -10.49 -18.09
C GLY A 22 -4.83 -11.09 -16.81
N ASN A 23 -6.02 -11.70 -16.89
CA ASN A 23 -6.71 -12.36 -15.78
C ASN A 23 -6.32 -13.86 -15.65
N GLU A 24 -5.04 -14.18 -15.90
CA GLU A 24 -4.54 -15.54 -15.84
C GLU A 24 -4.38 -16.03 -14.39
N LYS A 25 -4.69 -17.31 -14.15
CA LYS A 25 -4.46 -17.92 -12.84
C LYS A 25 -2.97 -18.22 -12.70
N TYR A 26 -2.36 -17.71 -11.63
CA TYR A 26 -0.98 -18.03 -11.29
C TYR A 26 -0.87 -19.38 -10.57
N THR A 27 0.29 -20.00 -10.69
CA THR A 27 0.69 -21.21 -9.97
C THR A 27 1.41 -20.86 -8.67
N VAL A 28 1.49 -21.83 -7.73
CA VAL A 28 2.28 -21.66 -6.50
C VAL A 28 3.76 -21.37 -6.82
N LYS A 29 4.30 -22.00 -7.87
CA LYS A 29 5.68 -21.77 -8.31
C LYS A 29 5.92 -20.32 -8.74
N GLU A 30 5.01 -19.74 -9.51
CA GLU A 30 5.09 -18.33 -9.92
C GLU A 30 4.95 -17.39 -8.72
N LEU A 31 4.06 -17.70 -7.78
CA LEU A 31 3.93 -16.94 -6.54
C LEU A 31 5.23 -16.97 -5.71
N VAL A 32 5.90 -18.12 -5.59
CA VAL A 32 7.18 -18.24 -4.88
C VAL A 32 8.29 -17.48 -5.60
N LEU A 33 8.34 -17.51 -6.93
CA LEU A 33 9.28 -16.70 -7.71
C LEU A 33 9.05 -15.19 -7.51
N LEU A 34 7.78 -14.77 -7.46
CA LEU A 34 7.40 -13.39 -7.15
C LEU A 34 7.82 -13.02 -5.72
N GLY A 35 7.61 -13.92 -4.77
CA GLY A 35 8.06 -13.77 -3.38
C GLY A 35 9.56 -13.56 -3.27
N ASP A 36 10.37 -14.40 -3.94
CA ASP A 36 11.83 -14.25 -3.96
C ASP A 36 12.28 -12.90 -4.55
N TYR A 37 11.65 -12.47 -5.65
CA TYR A 37 11.89 -11.14 -6.23
C TYR A 37 11.63 -10.02 -5.22
N PHE A 38 10.48 -10.04 -4.53
CA PHE A 38 10.13 -9.00 -3.56
C PHE A 38 10.98 -9.05 -2.30
N VAL A 39 11.40 -10.24 -1.85
CA VAL A 39 12.36 -10.38 -0.73
C VAL A 39 13.67 -9.67 -1.07
N ASN A 40 14.27 -10.01 -2.22
CA ASN A 40 15.54 -9.43 -2.65
C ASN A 40 15.43 -7.92 -2.84
N LYS A 41 14.39 -7.46 -3.53
CA LYS A 41 14.18 -6.04 -3.79
C LYS A 41 13.90 -5.23 -2.52
N THR A 42 13.12 -5.76 -1.59
CA THR A 42 12.82 -5.09 -0.31
C THR A 42 14.07 -4.99 0.55
N ASN A 43 14.88 -6.05 0.62
CA ASN A 43 16.18 -6.03 1.28
C ASN A 43 17.11 -4.95 0.70
N ASP A 44 17.24 -4.89 -0.63
CA ASP A 44 18.07 -3.90 -1.31
C ASP A 44 17.61 -2.46 -1.07
N LEU A 45 16.29 -2.23 -1.09
CA LEU A 45 15.71 -0.93 -0.80
C LEU A 45 15.92 -0.53 0.66
N LYS A 46 15.82 -1.49 1.60
CA LYS A 46 16.09 -1.24 3.01
C LYS A 46 17.54 -0.81 3.24
N LEU A 47 18.50 -1.43 2.55
CA LEU A 47 19.91 -1.05 2.63
C LEU A 47 20.17 0.37 2.09
N LYS A 48 19.41 0.79 1.07
CA LYS A 48 19.48 2.14 0.48
C LYS A 48 18.72 3.20 1.29
N GLN A 49 17.86 2.77 2.22
CA GLN A 49 17.08 3.68 3.07
C GLN A 49 17.98 4.25 4.17
N THR A 50 18.53 5.45 3.93
CA THR A 50 19.45 6.08 4.89
C THR A 50 18.73 6.81 6.03
N LYS A 51 17.51 7.30 5.78
CA LYS A 51 16.69 8.01 6.77
C LYS A 51 15.21 7.85 6.47
N ILE A 52 14.44 7.51 7.50
CA ILE A 52 12.98 7.48 7.47
C ILE A 52 12.46 8.79 8.07
N PRO A 53 11.86 9.70 7.29
CA PRO A 53 11.34 10.95 7.81
C PRO A 53 10.16 10.72 8.78
N ALA A 54 10.02 11.63 9.75
CA ALA A 54 8.74 11.83 10.41
C ALA A 54 7.84 12.63 9.46
N TYR A 55 6.91 11.94 8.79
CA TYR A 55 6.07 12.57 7.79
C TYR A 55 4.98 13.44 8.41
N SER A 56 4.82 14.66 7.90
CA SER A 56 3.59 15.44 8.07
C SER A 56 2.58 15.08 6.98
N ILE A 57 1.29 15.29 7.23
CA ILE A 57 0.25 15.02 6.23
C ILE A 57 0.48 15.85 4.96
N LYS A 58 0.87 17.12 5.11
CA LYS A 58 1.18 18.02 3.98
C LYS A 58 2.36 17.53 3.15
N TYR A 59 3.37 16.91 3.78
CA TYR A 59 4.46 16.29 3.05
C TYR A 59 3.95 15.12 2.19
N LEU A 60 3.15 14.23 2.77
CA LEU A 60 2.63 13.04 2.07
C LEU A 60 1.69 13.44 0.95
N GLU A 61 0.80 14.42 1.16
CA GLU A 61 -0.07 14.96 0.12
C GLU A 61 0.75 15.49 -1.07
N THR A 62 1.73 16.34 -0.79
CA THR A 62 2.57 16.98 -1.83
C THR A 62 3.40 15.96 -2.61
N ASN A 63 4.06 15.02 -1.91
CA ASN A 63 4.99 14.09 -2.58
C ASN A 63 4.28 12.91 -3.23
N SER A 64 3.12 12.50 -2.71
CA SER A 64 2.30 11.48 -3.37
C SER A 64 1.64 12.06 -4.62
N ALA A 65 1.17 13.30 -4.59
CA ALA A 65 0.68 13.98 -5.79
C ALA A 65 1.76 14.05 -6.89
N LYS A 66 3.00 14.42 -6.54
CA LYS A 66 4.13 14.37 -7.49
C LYS A 66 4.41 12.98 -8.05
N ALA A 67 4.22 11.93 -7.25
CA ALA A 67 4.39 10.55 -7.72
C ALA A 67 3.28 10.17 -8.72
N TYR A 68 2.04 10.61 -8.47
CA TYR A 68 0.94 10.48 -9.43
C TYR A 68 1.20 11.26 -10.72
N ASP A 69 1.67 12.51 -10.65
CA ASP A 69 2.02 13.32 -11.84
C ASP A 69 3.08 12.62 -12.73
N LEU A 70 4.00 11.87 -12.13
CA LEU A 70 4.99 11.09 -12.87
C LEU A 70 4.37 9.89 -13.60
N MET A 71 3.37 9.26 -13.01
CA MET A 71 2.68 8.12 -13.59
C MET A 71 1.60 8.53 -14.61
N GLU A 72 0.97 9.69 -14.42
CA GLU A 72 0.00 10.26 -15.36
C GLU A 72 0.61 10.44 -16.76
N LYS A 73 1.90 10.79 -16.82
CA LYS A 73 2.67 10.88 -18.08
C LYS A 73 2.74 9.56 -18.86
N LYS A 74 2.53 8.42 -18.19
CA LYS A 74 2.52 7.09 -18.80
C LYS A 74 1.11 6.60 -19.10
N ASN A 75 0.14 6.91 -18.23
CA ASN A 75 -1.25 6.53 -18.41
C ASN A 75 -2.17 7.51 -17.67
N PRO A 76 -3.24 8.05 -18.31
CA PRO A 76 -4.15 9.01 -17.71
C PRO A 76 -4.93 8.50 -16.48
N LEU A 77 -5.01 7.19 -16.23
CA LEU A 77 -5.59 6.59 -15.02
C LEU A 77 -5.01 7.17 -13.72
N PHE A 78 -3.76 7.62 -13.75
CA PHE A 78 -3.06 8.19 -12.59
C PHE A 78 -3.33 9.70 -12.39
N GLY A 79 -4.20 10.33 -13.18
CA GLY A 79 -4.43 11.78 -13.13
C GLY A 79 -5.10 12.24 -11.83
N TYR A 80 -4.36 12.96 -10.98
CA TYR A 80 -4.81 13.41 -9.65
C TYR A 80 -5.06 14.92 -9.59
N GLN A 81 -6.17 15.35 -10.20
CA GLN A 81 -6.46 16.77 -10.44
C GLN A 81 -6.72 17.62 -9.19
N ASN A 82 -7.29 17.02 -8.14
CA ASN A 82 -7.68 17.73 -6.92
C ASN A 82 -7.02 17.10 -5.67
N PRO A 83 -5.73 17.39 -5.42
CA PRO A 83 -5.05 16.85 -4.25
C PRO A 83 -5.76 17.18 -2.94
N CYS A 84 -6.21 16.16 -2.21
CA CYS A 84 -6.82 16.29 -0.90
C CYS A 84 -6.57 15.03 -0.05
N LEU A 85 -5.36 14.94 0.50
CA LEU A 85 -4.98 13.89 1.44
C LEU A 85 -4.93 14.46 2.86
N LYS A 86 -5.85 13.99 3.71
CA LYS A 86 -6.00 14.47 5.09
C LYS A 86 -5.65 13.40 6.10
N SER A 87 -5.38 13.85 7.33
CA SER A 87 -5.31 12.93 8.46
C SER A 87 -6.72 12.53 8.88
N VAL A 88 -6.90 11.27 9.25
CA VAL A 88 -8.15 10.82 9.87
C VAL A 88 -8.48 11.64 11.11
N LEU A 89 -9.77 11.83 11.38
CA LEU A 89 -10.24 12.62 12.53
C LEU A 89 -9.80 12.03 13.88
N ASN A 90 -9.72 10.71 13.98
CA ASN A 90 -9.31 10.02 15.20
C ASN A 90 -8.51 8.75 14.88
N SER A 91 -7.19 8.86 14.92
CA SER A 91 -6.28 7.74 14.65
C SER A 91 -6.46 6.56 15.60
N TRP A 92 -6.90 6.78 16.86
CA TRP A 92 -7.13 5.68 17.80
C TRP A 92 -8.31 4.82 17.36
N VAL A 93 -9.44 5.44 17.01
CA VAL A 93 -10.62 4.71 16.50
C VAL A 93 -10.25 3.95 15.24
N ILE A 94 -9.64 4.63 14.27
CA ILE A 94 -9.25 4.04 12.99
C ILE A 94 -8.30 2.85 13.16
N SER A 95 -7.29 2.97 14.03
CA SER A 95 -6.39 1.85 14.34
C SER A 95 -7.11 0.70 15.04
N LYS A 96 -8.10 1.01 15.90
CA LYS A 96 -8.89 0.02 16.67
C LYS A 96 -9.87 -0.76 15.80
N VAL A 97 -10.40 -0.18 14.73
CA VAL A 97 -11.17 -0.92 13.71
C VAL A 97 -10.27 -1.64 12.71
N GLY A 98 -8.96 -1.40 12.74
CA GLY A 98 -7.97 -2.16 11.95
C GLY A 98 -7.82 -1.68 10.51
N ILE A 99 -8.10 -0.42 10.21
CA ILE A 99 -7.91 0.16 8.87
C ILE A 99 -6.83 1.25 8.88
N GLU A 100 -6.18 1.43 7.73
CA GLU A 100 -5.05 2.36 7.54
C GLU A 100 -5.48 3.75 7.10
N GLY A 101 -6.69 3.86 6.57
CA GLY A 101 -7.31 5.07 6.09
C GLY A 101 -8.72 4.79 5.62
N TYR A 102 -9.32 5.79 4.97
CA TYR A 102 -10.57 5.65 4.24
C TYR A 102 -10.77 6.81 3.26
N TYR A 103 -11.52 6.54 2.21
CA TYR A 103 -12.10 7.59 1.38
C TYR A 103 -13.39 8.14 2.00
N ALA A 104 -13.51 9.46 2.11
CA ALA A 104 -14.71 10.14 2.61
C ALA A 104 -15.67 10.45 1.46
N PRO A 105 -16.79 9.70 1.26
CA PRO A 105 -17.58 9.80 0.03
C PRO A 105 -18.22 11.16 -0.20
N LEU A 106 -18.67 11.81 0.88
CA LEU A 106 -19.39 13.08 0.78
C LEU A 106 -18.48 14.26 0.43
N THR A 107 -17.23 14.23 0.89
CA THR A 107 -16.27 15.32 0.68
C THR A 107 -15.29 15.02 -0.45
N GLY A 108 -15.17 13.76 -0.86
CA GLY A 108 -14.23 13.33 -1.91
C GLY A 108 -12.77 13.32 -1.46
N GLU A 109 -12.52 13.10 -0.17
CA GLU A 109 -11.20 13.27 0.46
C GLU A 109 -10.58 11.92 0.81
N ALA A 110 -9.31 11.72 0.47
CA ALA A 110 -8.50 10.63 1.01
C ALA A 110 -8.15 10.95 2.47
N ASN A 111 -8.41 10.01 3.39
CA ASN A 111 -8.09 10.17 4.81
C ASN A 111 -7.15 9.06 5.26
N MET A 112 -5.99 9.44 5.80
CA MET A 112 -4.95 8.51 6.19
C MET A 112 -4.69 8.52 7.70
N ASN A 113 -4.42 7.35 8.26
CA ASN A 113 -4.04 7.19 9.65
C ASN A 113 -2.56 7.60 9.88
N MET A 114 -2.33 8.81 10.38
CA MET A 114 -0.98 9.30 10.66
C MET A 114 -0.29 8.64 11.86
N ALA A 115 -0.98 7.76 12.62
CA ALA A 115 -0.36 6.99 13.71
C ALA A 115 0.44 5.77 13.23
N LEU A 116 0.29 5.36 11.96
CA LEU A 116 1.01 4.24 11.38
C LEU A 116 2.54 4.41 11.50
N PRO A 117 3.32 3.32 11.47
CA PRO A 117 4.78 3.40 11.37
C PRO A 117 5.22 4.23 10.16
N ASN A 118 6.26 5.06 10.32
CA ASN A 118 6.62 6.01 9.25
C ASN A 118 7.01 5.33 7.92
N PHE A 119 7.54 4.10 7.94
CA PHE A 119 7.96 3.41 6.72
C PHE A 119 6.80 2.88 5.85
N VAL A 120 5.58 2.75 6.38
CA VAL A 120 4.40 2.35 5.59
C VAL A 120 3.65 3.55 5.02
N LYS A 121 3.81 4.73 5.64
CA LYS A 121 3.06 5.94 5.30
C LYS A 121 3.08 6.31 3.81
N PRO A 122 4.23 6.25 3.10
CA PRO A 122 4.26 6.59 1.68
C PRO A 122 3.35 5.73 0.80
N TYR A 123 3.35 4.40 0.99
CA TYR A 123 2.46 3.51 0.25
C TYR A 123 1.00 3.80 0.59
N VAL A 124 0.66 3.86 1.87
CA VAL A 124 -0.72 4.09 2.32
C VAL A 124 -1.25 5.42 1.78
N SER A 125 -0.42 6.48 1.74
CA SER A 125 -0.83 7.73 1.12
C SER A 125 -1.16 7.60 -0.37
N CYS A 126 -0.44 6.78 -1.12
CA CYS A 126 -0.78 6.51 -2.52
C CYS A 126 -2.04 5.64 -2.62
N HIS A 127 -2.19 4.60 -1.80
CA HIS A 127 -3.38 3.75 -1.77
C HIS A 127 -4.67 4.56 -1.51
N GLU A 128 -4.68 5.42 -0.48
CA GLU A 128 -5.86 6.24 -0.18
C GLU A 128 -6.18 7.26 -1.29
N ILE A 129 -5.16 7.76 -1.99
CA ILE A 129 -5.35 8.61 -3.17
C ILE A 129 -5.94 7.79 -4.32
N ALA A 130 -5.59 6.51 -4.50
CA ALA A 130 -6.23 5.65 -5.49
C ALA A 130 -7.75 5.57 -5.27
N HIS A 131 -8.19 5.45 -4.02
CA HIS A 131 -9.61 5.59 -3.70
C HIS A 131 -10.13 6.98 -4.05
N GLN A 132 -9.40 8.05 -3.77
CA GLN A 132 -9.85 9.38 -4.21
C GLN A 132 -10.02 9.52 -5.73
N LEU A 133 -9.25 8.79 -6.54
CA LEU A 133 -9.41 8.72 -8.01
C LEU A 133 -10.63 7.91 -8.48
N GLY A 134 -11.37 7.33 -7.53
CA GLY A 134 -12.54 6.53 -7.79
C GLY A 134 -12.23 5.05 -8.02
N ILE A 135 -11.08 4.54 -7.57
CA ILE A 135 -10.81 3.10 -7.56
C ILE A 135 -11.44 2.51 -6.30
N ALA A 136 -12.51 1.75 -6.46
CA ALA A 136 -13.32 1.30 -5.33
C ALA A 136 -12.89 -0.07 -4.75
N TYR A 137 -12.29 -0.92 -5.57
CA TYR A 137 -11.81 -2.23 -5.13
C TYR A 137 -10.42 -2.10 -4.45
N GLU A 138 -10.27 -2.76 -3.31
CA GLU A 138 -9.05 -2.70 -2.47
C GLU A 138 -7.81 -3.25 -3.20
N ASP A 139 -7.95 -4.36 -3.92
CA ASP A 139 -6.87 -4.98 -4.71
C ASP A 139 -6.40 -4.07 -5.86
N GLU A 140 -7.33 -3.36 -6.50
CA GLU A 140 -7.03 -2.35 -7.51
C GLU A 140 -6.37 -1.11 -6.92
N ALA A 141 -6.86 -0.62 -5.78
CA ALA A 141 -6.25 0.49 -5.06
C ALA A 141 -4.83 0.12 -4.57
N ASN A 142 -4.63 -1.12 -4.11
CA ASN A 142 -3.33 -1.67 -3.79
C ASN A 142 -2.39 -1.68 -5.00
N LEU A 143 -2.88 -2.13 -6.16
CA LEU A 143 -2.10 -2.12 -7.40
C LEU A 143 -1.72 -0.70 -7.83
N LEU A 144 -2.68 0.23 -7.87
CA LEU A 144 -2.43 1.61 -8.28
C LEU A 144 -1.49 2.33 -7.29
N GLY A 145 -1.69 2.11 -5.99
CA GLY A 145 -0.82 2.60 -4.93
C GLY A 145 0.61 2.06 -5.04
N TYR A 146 0.77 0.75 -5.26
CA TYR A 146 2.06 0.11 -5.50
C TYR A 146 2.76 0.69 -6.74
N LEU A 147 2.07 0.76 -7.88
CA LEU A 147 2.63 1.26 -9.13
C LEU A 147 3.10 2.72 -8.97
N THR A 148 2.33 3.54 -8.27
CA THR A 148 2.67 4.94 -8.01
C THR A 148 3.88 5.07 -7.10
N ALA A 149 3.83 4.47 -5.92
CA ALA A 149 4.90 4.61 -4.92
C ALA A 149 6.21 3.92 -5.35
N SER A 150 6.14 2.75 -6.00
CA SER A 150 7.34 2.03 -6.49
C SER A 150 8.06 2.73 -7.64
N ASN A 151 7.38 3.61 -8.39
CA ASN A 151 7.97 4.43 -9.44
C ASN A 151 8.40 5.84 -8.98
N SER A 152 8.10 6.22 -7.73
CA SER A 152 8.56 7.48 -7.14
C SER A 152 10.09 7.57 -7.12
N PRO A 153 10.72 8.75 -7.30
CA PRO A 153 12.17 8.89 -7.14
C PRO A 153 12.63 8.74 -5.68
N ASP A 154 11.73 8.89 -4.69
CA ASP A 154 12.06 8.75 -3.27
C ASP A 154 12.21 7.27 -2.87
N VAL A 155 13.39 6.90 -2.34
CA VAL A 155 13.68 5.53 -1.88
C VAL A 155 12.72 5.06 -0.79
N ASN A 156 12.18 5.96 0.04
CA ASN A 156 11.22 5.60 1.07
C ASN A 156 9.88 5.20 0.48
N TYR A 157 9.43 5.84 -0.60
CA TYR A 157 8.22 5.45 -1.33
C TYR A 157 8.42 4.08 -1.97
N LYS A 158 9.57 3.85 -2.61
CA LYS A 158 9.92 2.55 -3.19
C LYS A 158 9.92 1.45 -2.14
N TYR A 159 10.60 1.69 -1.02
CA TYR A 159 10.67 0.73 0.08
C TYR A 159 9.28 0.43 0.63
N SER A 160 8.51 1.46 0.97
CA SER A 160 7.15 1.34 1.51
C SER A 160 6.26 0.48 0.60
N ALA A 161 6.27 0.73 -0.71
CA ALA A 161 5.48 -0.04 -1.67
C ALA A 161 5.92 -1.51 -1.76
N ASN A 162 7.23 -1.77 -1.77
CA ASN A 162 7.75 -3.15 -1.85
C ASN A 162 7.53 -3.91 -0.55
N TYR A 163 7.63 -3.25 0.61
CA TYR A 163 7.33 -3.81 1.91
C TYR A 163 5.87 -4.28 2.00
N GLU A 164 4.91 -3.44 1.62
CA GLU A 164 3.48 -3.81 1.68
C GLU A 164 3.14 -4.94 0.71
N MET A 165 3.65 -4.88 -0.52
CA MET A 165 3.40 -5.95 -1.48
C MET A 165 4.06 -7.28 -1.04
N LEU A 166 5.26 -7.21 -0.46
CA LEU A 166 5.93 -8.38 0.13
C LEU A 166 5.11 -8.99 1.27
N ARG A 167 4.45 -8.17 2.12
CA ARG A 167 3.56 -8.69 3.18
C ARG A 167 2.41 -9.50 2.61
N TYR A 168 1.70 -8.97 1.60
CA TYR A 168 0.59 -9.69 0.97
C TYR A 168 1.05 -10.99 0.32
N ILE A 169 2.16 -10.94 -0.43
CA ILE A 169 2.72 -12.12 -1.10
C ILE A 169 3.15 -13.18 -0.07
N LEU A 170 3.88 -12.79 0.98
CA LEU A 170 4.32 -13.73 2.02
C LEU A 170 3.14 -14.33 2.79
N PHE A 171 2.09 -13.54 3.09
CA PHE A 171 0.88 -14.08 3.70
C PHE A 171 0.23 -15.14 2.82
N GLU A 172 0.12 -14.87 1.51
CA GLU A 172 -0.48 -15.81 0.58
C GLU A 172 0.36 -17.08 0.41
N ILE A 173 1.69 -16.95 0.29
CA ILE A 173 2.62 -18.09 0.26
C ILE A 173 2.47 -18.90 1.54
N ARG A 174 2.38 -18.27 2.72
CA ARG A 174 2.17 -18.99 3.98
C ARG A 174 0.91 -19.86 3.98
N MET A 175 -0.16 -19.39 3.34
CA MET A 175 -1.42 -20.14 3.25
C MET A 175 -1.35 -21.29 2.24
N LYS A 176 -0.54 -21.18 1.18
CA LYS A 176 -0.48 -22.16 0.08
C LYS A 176 0.71 -23.13 0.15
N SER A 177 1.83 -22.67 0.69
CA SER A 177 3.10 -23.40 0.85
C SER A 177 3.87 -22.88 2.10
N PRO A 178 3.53 -23.38 3.30
CA PRO A 178 4.20 -23.00 4.54
C PRO A 178 5.73 -23.22 4.52
N GLU A 179 6.18 -24.25 3.80
CA GLU A 179 7.60 -24.59 3.63
C GLU A 179 8.34 -23.50 2.84
N ASP A 180 7.79 -23.07 1.70
CA ASP A 180 8.37 -22.00 0.89
C ASP A 180 8.32 -20.65 1.63
N TYR A 181 7.24 -20.39 2.37
CA TYR A 181 7.16 -19.20 3.22
C TYR A 181 8.34 -19.13 4.19
N LYS A 182 8.66 -20.25 4.87
CA LYS A 182 9.77 -20.27 5.82
C LYS A 182 11.10 -19.97 5.13
N ILE A 183 11.34 -20.58 3.96
CA ILE A 183 12.56 -20.34 3.17
C ILE A 183 12.69 -18.87 2.77
N LEU A 184 11.60 -18.24 2.30
CA LEU A 184 11.61 -16.83 1.89
C LEU A 184 11.71 -15.88 3.09
N HIS A 185 11.02 -16.18 4.18
CA HIS A 185 11.07 -15.40 5.41
C HIS A 185 12.49 -15.39 6.01
N ASP A 186 13.20 -16.52 6.00
CA ASP A 186 14.56 -16.64 6.52
C ASP A 186 15.61 -15.85 5.69
N LYS A 187 15.26 -15.43 4.47
CA LYS A 187 16.08 -14.55 3.62
C LYS A 187 15.88 -13.06 3.93
N LEU A 188 14.89 -12.68 4.74
CA LEU A 188 14.65 -11.28 5.08
C LEU A 188 15.80 -10.72 5.91
N SER A 189 16.28 -9.54 5.53
CA SER A 189 17.31 -8.85 6.29
C SER A 189 16.80 -8.44 7.68
N ALA A 190 17.72 -8.29 8.64
CA ALA A 190 17.37 -7.88 10.00
C ALA A 190 16.59 -6.55 10.04
N GLY A 191 16.88 -5.62 9.13
CA GLY A 191 16.16 -4.34 9.02
C GLY A 191 14.71 -4.50 8.58
N VAL A 192 14.45 -5.40 7.63
CA VAL A 192 13.08 -5.71 7.17
C VAL A 192 12.32 -6.46 8.27
N LEU A 193 12.94 -7.45 8.92
CA LEU A 193 12.35 -8.16 10.06
C LEU A 193 11.99 -7.23 11.22
N ALA A 194 12.80 -6.20 11.48
CA ALA A 194 12.51 -5.19 12.49
C ALA A 194 11.28 -4.33 12.13
N ASP A 195 11.08 -4.01 10.86
CA ASP A 195 9.90 -3.28 10.39
C ASP A 195 8.64 -4.17 10.52
N PHE A 196 8.70 -5.44 10.11
CA PHE A 196 7.61 -6.43 10.33
C PHE A 196 7.22 -6.50 11.81
N LYS A 197 8.22 -6.55 12.71
CA LYS A 197 7.98 -6.53 14.16
C LYS A 197 7.34 -5.23 14.62
N THR A 198 7.85 -4.09 14.17
CA THR A 198 7.33 -2.75 14.53
C THR A 198 5.86 -2.61 14.15
N GLU A 199 5.51 -3.03 12.94
CA GLU A 199 4.14 -2.96 12.46
C GLU A 199 3.21 -3.93 13.19
N LYS A 200 3.67 -5.17 13.43
CA LYS A 200 2.92 -6.15 14.25
C LYS A 200 2.65 -5.61 15.65
N GLU A 201 3.64 -4.98 16.28
CA GLU A 201 3.50 -4.38 17.61
C GLU A 201 2.55 -3.18 17.61
N PHE A 202 2.60 -2.36 16.56
CA PHE A 202 1.63 -1.28 16.35
C PHE A 202 0.20 -1.85 16.32
N TRP A 203 -0.10 -2.82 15.46
CA TRP A 203 -1.44 -3.38 15.35
C TRP A 203 -1.88 -4.12 16.62
N ARG A 204 -0.98 -4.86 17.27
CA ARG A 204 -1.26 -5.55 18.54
C ARG A 204 -1.68 -4.58 19.65
N LYS A 205 -1.12 -3.36 19.70
CA LYS A 205 -1.50 -2.33 20.67
C LYS A 205 -2.98 -1.97 20.59
N TYR A 206 -3.56 -1.99 19.38
CA TYR A 206 -4.97 -1.64 19.16
C TYR A 206 -5.85 -2.89 19.12
N ASN A 207 -5.37 -3.98 18.55
CA ASN A 207 -6.18 -5.13 18.12
C ASN A 207 -5.70 -6.46 18.71
N GLY A 208 -5.15 -6.44 19.94
CA GLY A 208 -4.49 -7.60 20.57
C GLY A 208 -5.32 -8.90 20.64
N GLU A 209 -6.65 -8.84 20.53
CA GLU A 209 -7.52 -10.03 20.45
C GLU A 209 -7.75 -10.55 19.01
N MET A 210 -7.55 -9.74 17.97
CA MET A 210 -7.71 -10.14 16.56
C MET A 210 -6.44 -10.76 15.95
N PHE A 211 -5.27 -10.56 16.58
CA PHE A 211 -3.96 -11.00 16.05
C PHE A 211 -3.20 -11.97 16.99
N GLY A 212 -3.96 -12.66 17.86
CA GLY A 212 -3.46 -13.75 18.71
C GLY A 212 -3.17 -15.03 17.92
#